data_AF-A0A379LTV3-F1
#
_entry.id   AF-A0A379LTV3-F1
#
_cell.length_a   1.000
_cell.length_b   1.000
_cell.length_c   1.000
_cell.angle_alpha   90.00
_cell.angle_beta   90.00
_cell.angle_gamma   90.00
#
_symmetry.space_group_name_H-M   'P 1'
#
loop_
_entity.id
_entity.type
_entity.pdbx_description
1 polymer ?
#
loop_
_entity_poly.entity_id
_entity_poly.type
_entity_poly.pdbx_seq_one_letter_code
_entity_poly.pdbx_strand_id
1 'polypeptide(L)' 'MARDTEDIEREIEKARNQLASTLDELSVRANPKNLVASTKQTLLAKVNQPQVKKYAAIAAGTVVGLLVLRRILR' A
#
# COMPACT_ATOMS: atom_id res chain seq x y z
N MET A 1 21.94 30.38 -32.96
CA MET A 1 20.57 29.96 -33.30
C MET A 1 20.52 28.57 -33.91
N ALA A 2 21.23 28.26 -35.02
CA ALA A 2 21.32 26.87 -35.52
C ALA A 2 22.18 25.93 -34.64
N ARG A 3 23.28 26.45 -34.08
CA ARG A 3 24.14 25.70 -33.14
C ARG A 3 23.41 25.23 -31.88
N ASP A 4 22.52 26.07 -31.36
CA ASP A 4 21.79 25.77 -30.11
C ASP A 4 20.75 24.66 -30.30
N THR A 5 20.21 24.49 -31.51
CA THR A 5 19.19 23.45 -31.79
C THR A 5 19.82 22.06 -31.84
N GLU A 6 20.99 21.93 -32.47
CA GLU A 6 21.74 20.67 -32.51
C GLU A 6 22.21 20.22 -31.13
N ASP A 7 22.57 21.16 -30.25
CA ASP A 7 22.94 20.87 -28.87
C ASP A 7 21.71 20.43 -28.04
N ILE A 8 20.56 21.08 -28.23
CA ILE A 8 19.30 20.71 -27.57
C ILE A 8 18.81 19.33 -28.01
N GLU A 9 18.86 19.00 -29.31
CA GLU A 9 18.48 17.68 -29.80
C GLU A 9 19.35 16.57 -29.18
N ARG A 10 20.66 16.82 -29.08
CA ARG A 10 21.62 15.90 -28.49
C ARG A 10 21.41 15.70 -26.99
N GLU A 11 20.97 16.73 -26.27
CA GLU A 11 20.56 16.63 -24.87
C GLU A 11 19.24 15.87 -24.67
N ILE A 12 18.24 16.10 -25.53
CA ILE A 12 16.95 15.37 -25.49
C ILE A 12 17.18 13.88 -25.72
N GLU A 13 18.05 13.52 -26.65
CA GLU A 13 18.34 12.13 -26.97
C GLU A 13 19.08 11.42 -25.82
N LYS A 14 20.01 12.12 -25.15
CA LYS A 14 20.63 11.65 -23.90
C LYS A 14 19.61 11.49 -22.77
N ALA A 15 18.72 12.45 -22.59
CA ALA A 15 17.68 12.41 -21.57
C ALA A 15 16.71 11.24 -21.78
N ARG A 16 16.33 10.94 -23.04
CA ARG A 16 15.48 9.76 -23.37
C ARG A 16 16.16 8.44 -23.00
N ASN A 17 17.46 8.30 -23.28
CA ASN A 17 18.21 7.10 -22.92
C ASN A 17 18.34 6.93 -21.39
N GLN A 18 18.52 8.02 -20.63
CA GLN A 18 18.51 7.99 -19.17
C GLN A 18 17.12 7.69 -18.59
N LEU A 19 16.04 8.17 -19.23
CA LEU A 19 14.68 7.86 -18.82
C LEU A 19 14.34 6.38 -19.03
N ALA A 20 14.83 5.77 -20.12
CA ALA A 20 14.65 4.34 -20.37
C ALA A 20 15.36 3.48 -19.32
N SER A 21 16.58 3.84 -18.91
CA SER A 21 17.30 3.07 -17.88
C SER A 21 16.65 3.21 -16.51
N THR A 22 16.11 4.40 -16.18
CA THR A 22 15.41 4.63 -14.89
C THR A 22 14.02 3.98 -14.84
N LEU A 23 13.33 3.85 -15.97
CA LEU A 23 12.06 3.12 -16.04
C LEU A 23 12.25 1.63 -15.75
N ASP A 24 13.32 1.03 -16.28
CA ASP A 24 13.66 -0.37 -16.02
C ASP A 24 14.04 -0.58 -14.54
N GLU A 25 14.79 0.35 -13.96
CA GLU A 25 15.18 0.32 -12.55
C GLU A 25 13.97 0.52 -11.59
N LEU A 26 13.02 1.38 -11.97
CA LEU A 26 11.80 1.63 -11.18
C LEU A 26 10.82 0.46 -11.25
N SER A 27 10.72 -0.20 -12.41
CA SER A 27 9.93 -1.43 -12.60
C SER A 27 10.44 -2.58 -11.72
N VAL A 28 11.77 -2.72 -11.62
CA VAL A 28 12.41 -3.76 -10.77
C VAL A 28 12.25 -3.45 -9.28
N ARG A 29 12.29 -2.18 -8.86
CA ARG A 29 12.15 -1.79 -7.44
C ARG A 29 10.70 -1.74 -6.96
N ALA A 30 9.73 -1.61 -7.88
CA ALA A 30 8.31 -1.70 -7.59
C ALA A 30 7.82 -3.15 -7.38
N ASN A 31 8.70 -4.11 -7.09
CA ASN A 31 8.37 -5.52 -6.92
C ASN A 31 7.32 -5.69 -5.78
N PRO A 32 6.02 -5.86 -6.10
CA PRO A 32 4.94 -5.79 -5.12
C PRO A 32 4.92 -7.04 -4.22
N LYS A 33 5.66 -8.07 -4.59
CA LYS A 33 5.74 -9.34 -3.86
C LYS A 33 6.22 -9.17 -2.42
N ASN A 34 7.15 -8.25 -2.17
CA ASN A 34 7.66 -7.99 -0.82
C ASN A 34 6.73 -7.09 0.00
N LEU A 35 6.02 -6.17 -0.65
CA LEU A 35 4.97 -5.36 0.00
C LEU A 35 3.82 -6.24 0.47
N VAL A 36 3.38 -7.21 -0.33
CA VAL A 36 2.26 -8.10 0.04
C VAL A 36 2.64 -9.02 1.22
N ALA A 37 3.87 -9.53 1.26
CA ALA A 37 4.35 -10.34 2.39
C ALA A 37 4.39 -9.53 3.69
N SER A 38 5.01 -8.33 3.66
CA SER A 38 5.07 -7.44 4.82
C SER A 38 3.71 -6.93 5.26
N THR A 39 2.78 -6.70 4.31
CA THR A 39 1.41 -6.29 4.62
C THR A 39 0.65 -7.42 5.31
N LYS A 40 0.72 -8.65 4.80
CA LYS A 40 0.09 -9.82 5.44
C LYS A 40 0.64 -10.04 6.85
N GLN A 41 1.94 -9.95 7.05
CA GLN A 41 2.56 -10.16 8.35
C GLN A 41 2.23 -9.03 9.34
N THR A 42 2.17 -7.79 8.86
CA THR A 42 1.74 -6.64 9.67
C THR A 42 0.26 -6.76 10.05
N LEU A 43 -0.61 -7.19 9.13
CA LEU A 43 -2.03 -7.42 9.41
C LEU A 43 -2.22 -8.54 10.43
N LEU A 44 -1.53 -9.67 10.27
CA LEU A 44 -1.56 -10.77 11.23
C LEU A 44 -0.99 -10.36 12.59
N ALA A 45 0.09 -9.59 12.61
CA ALA A 45 0.65 -9.04 13.84
C ALA A 45 -0.36 -8.12 14.53
N LYS A 46 -1.02 -7.24 13.78
CA LYS A 46 -2.01 -6.28 14.30
C LYS A 46 -3.26 -6.98 14.83
N VAL A 47 -3.76 -8.01 14.14
CA VAL A 47 -4.88 -8.85 14.63
C VAL A 47 -4.49 -9.66 15.86
N ASN A 48 -3.24 -10.13 15.93
CA ASN A 48 -2.74 -10.88 17.09
C ASN A 48 -2.43 -9.99 18.30
N GLN A 49 -2.42 -8.66 18.15
CA GLN A 49 -2.18 -7.76 19.27
C GLN A 49 -3.27 -7.96 20.35
N PRO A 50 -2.86 -8.06 21.64
CA PRO A 50 -3.79 -8.28 22.73
C PRO A 50 -4.82 -7.15 22.85
N GLN A 51 -4.48 -5.94 22.40
CA GLN A 51 -5.41 -4.81 22.36
C GLN A 51 -6.57 -5.06 21.38
N VAL A 52 -6.30 -5.56 20.17
CA VAL A 52 -7.33 -5.85 19.17
C VAL A 52 -8.26 -6.96 19.64
N LYS A 53 -7.73 -8.01 20.27
CA LYS A 53 -8.55 -9.08 20.86
C LYS A 53 -9.51 -8.57 21.94
N LYS A 54 -9.05 -7.65 22.81
CA LYS A 54 -9.89 -7.03 23.84
C LYS A 54 -11.04 -6.23 23.22
N TYR A 55 -10.75 -5.35 22.26
CA TYR A 55 -11.80 -4.57 21.59
C TYR A 55 -12.75 -5.45 20.77
N ALA A 56 -12.26 -6.51 20.13
CA ALA A 56 -13.09 -7.47 19.42
C ALA A 56 -14.06 -8.20 20.37
N ALA A 57 -13.60 -8.61 21.55
CA ALA A 57 -14.45 -9.25 22.55
C ALA A 57 -15.54 -8.29 23.08
N ILE A 58 -15.19 -7.02 23.33
CA ILE A 58 -16.17 -6.00 23.71
C ILE A 58 -17.20 -5.81 22.60
N ALA A 59 -16.76 -5.59 21.36
CA ALA A 59 -17.65 -5.39 20.21
C ALA A 59 -18.60 -6.58 20.01
N ALA A 60 -18.10 -7.81 20.13
CA ALA A 60 -18.92 -9.01 20.07
C ALA A 60 -19.95 -9.04 21.20
N GLY A 61 -19.55 -8.73 22.43
CA GLY A 61 -20.44 -8.63 23.58
C GLY A 61 -21.53 -7.58 23.39
N THR A 62 -21.19 -6.41 22.85
CA THR A 62 -22.16 -5.33 22.58
C THR A 62 -23.19 -5.75 21.53
N VAL A 63 -22.76 -6.39 20.44
CA VAL A 63 -23.66 -6.87 19.38
C VAL A 63 -24.61 -7.93 19.93
N VAL A 64 -24.10 -8.91 20.67
CA VAL A 64 -24.94 -9.95 21.29
C VAL A 64 -25.91 -9.33 22.31
N GLY A 65 -25.42 -8.44 23.17
CA GLY A 65 -26.25 -7.74 24.15
C GLY A 65 -27.38 -6.93 23.49
N LEU A 66 -27.07 -6.18 22.43
CA LEU A 66 -28.07 -5.43 21.67
C LEU A 66 -29.08 -6.34 20.96
N LEU A 67 -28.64 -7.48 20.41
CA LEU A 67 -29.54 -8.45 19.78
C LEU A 67 -30.49 -9.08 20.81
N VAL A 68 -29.99 -9.45 21.98
CA VAL A 68 -30.81 -10.00 23.08
C VAL A 68 -31.79 -8.93 23.59
N LEU A 69 -31.32 -7.70 23.81
CA LEU A 69 -32.18 -6.60 24.23
C LEU A 69 -33.29 -6.33 23.20
N ARG A 70 -32.93 -6.30 21.90
CA ARG A 70 -33.89 -6.13 20.79
C ARG A 70 -34.88 -7.30 20.69
N ARG A 71 -34.48 -8.52 21.08
CA ARG A 71 -35.35 -9.71 21.12
C ARG A 71 -36.36 -9.64 22.26
N ILE A 72 -36.00 -9.06 23.40
CA ILE A 72 -36.86 -8.95 24.60
C ILE A 72 -37.82 -7.75 24.50
N LEU A 73 -37.36 -6.64 23.92
CA LEU A 73 -38.15 -5.42 23.73
C LEU A 73 -39.07 -5.45 22.50
N ARG A 74 -39.13 -6.58 21.79
CA ARG A 74 -40.03 -6.83 20.66
C ARG A 74 -40.97 -7.97 21.03
#